data_AF-A0A530R4W7-F1
#
_entry.id   AF-A0A530R4W7-F1
#
_cell.length_a   1.000
_cell.length_b   1.000
_cell.length_c   1.000
_cell.angle_alpha   90.00
_cell.angle_beta   90.00
_cell.angle_gamma   90.00
#
_symmetry.space_group_name_H-M   'P 1'
#
loop_
_entity.id
_entity.type
_entity.pdbx_description
1 polymer ?
#
loop_
_entity_poly.entity_id
_entity_poly.type
_entity_poly.pdbx_seq_one_letter_code
_entity_poly.pdbx_strand_id
1 'polypeptide(L)'
;MYIQRMNTAADDQREFELLFEKSGLEQKQLAGLLGKTPVQVNRWLTVRKDSGAPPFYAIQFLRMYLMLPVSARAHLPARVIEYPKKAA
;
A
#
# COMPACT_ATOMS: atom_id res chain seq x y z
N MET A 1 23.68 15.27 -2.18
CA MET A 1 23.62 14.22 -3.23
C MET A 1 22.26 13.55 -3.15
N TYR A 2 21.32 13.93 -4.03
CA TYR A 2 20.07 13.18 -4.17
C TYR A 2 20.36 11.98 -5.06
N ILE A 3 20.50 10.80 -4.46
CA ILE A 3 20.54 9.55 -5.22
C ILE A 3 19.11 9.35 -5.73
N GLN A 4 18.82 9.82 -6.95
CA GLN A 4 17.67 9.35 -7.72
C GLN A 4 17.88 7.85 -7.91
N ARG A 5 17.24 7.02 -7.08
CA ARG A 5 17.18 5.58 -7.37
C ARG A 5 16.48 5.44 -8.72
N MET A 6 17.20 4.95 -9.72
CA MET A 6 16.60 4.41 -10.95
C MET A 6 15.93 3.07 -10.63
N ASN A 7 14.96 3.06 -9.72
CA ASN A 7 14.09 1.90 -9.57
C ASN A 7 13.15 1.86 -10.78
N THR A 8 13.05 0.70 -11.42
CA THR A 8 12.06 0.51 -12.47
C THR A 8 10.69 0.28 -11.84
N ALA A 9 9.62 0.47 -12.61
CA ALA A 9 8.28 0.15 -12.16
C ALA A 9 8.13 -1.32 -11.69
N ALA A 10 8.94 -2.23 -12.24
CA ALA A 10 8.99 -3.63 -11.83
C ALA A 10 9.68 -3.83 -10.47
N ASP A 11 10.72 -3.04 -10.17
CA ASP A 11 11.40 -3.07 -8.87
C ASP A 11 10.49 -2.54 -7.76
N ASP A 12 9.77 -1.46 -8.03
CA ASP A 12 8.80 -0.87 -7.11
C ASP A 12 7.62 -1.81 -6.81
N GLN A 13 7.14 -2.51 -7.85
CA GLN A 13 6.12 -3.56 -7.73
C GLN A 13 6.58 -4.69 -6.79
N ARG A 14 7.76 -5.25 -7.08
CA ARG A 14 8.33 -6.34 -6.27
C ARG A 14 8.60 -5.92 -4.84
N GLU A 15 9.14 -4.72 -4.65
CA GLU A 15 9.38 -4.18 -3.31
C GLU A 15 8.07 -4.02 -2.53
N PHE A 16 7.03 -3.45 -3.16
CA PHE A 16 5.73 -3.28 -2.54
C PHE A 16 5.15 -4.63 -2.09
N GLU A 17 5.19 -5.65 -2.94
CA GLU A 17 4.69 -7.01 -2.63
C GLU A 17 5.41 -7.60 -1.42
N LEU A 18 6.75 -7.55 -1.39
CA LEU A 18 7.55 -8.06 -0.27
C LEU A 18 7.29 -7.31 1.04
N LEU A 19 7.16 -6.00 0.98
CA LEU A 19 6.87 -5.19 2.16
C LEU A 19 5.44 -5.44 2.67
N PHE A 20 4.49 -5.64 1.75
CA PHE A 20 3.11 -5.94 2.08
C PHE A 20 3.01 -7.31 2.77
N GLU A 21 3.64 -8.34 2.22
CA GLU A 21 3.71 -9.67 2.83
C GLU A 21 4.30 -9.60 4.25
N LYS A 22 5.44 -8.93 4.43
CA LYS A 22 6.09 -8.77 5.74
C LYS A 22 5.26 -7.98 6.75
N SER A 23 4.39 -7.08 6.28
CA SER A 23 3.57 -6.26 7.16
C SER A 23 2.50 -7.06 7.89
N GLY A 24 2.11 -8.22 7.35
CA GLY A 24 0.98 -9.01 7.85
C GLY A 24 -0.37 -8.30 7.74
N LEU A 25 -0.44 -7.19 6.99
CA LEU A 25 -1.66 -6.44 6.78
C LEU A 25 -2.56 -7.13 5.77
N GLU A 26 -3.86 -7.10 6.01
CA GLU A 26 -4.84 -7.38 4.97
C GLU A 26 -4.95 -6.22 3.99
N GLN A 27 -5.38 -6.50 2.76
CA GLN A 27 -5.59 -5.48 1.73
C GLN A 27 -6.55 -4.36 2.19
N LYS A 28 -7.62 -4.71 2.92
CA LYS A 28 -8.58 -3.74 3.46
C LYS A 28 -7.95 -2.84 4.51
N GLN A 29 -7.06 -3.38 5.35
CA GLN A 29 -6.37 -2.63 6.40
C GLN A 29 -5.38 -1.64 5.77
N LEU A 30 -4.56 -2.10 4.82
CA LEU A 30 -3.62 -1.22 4.11
C LEU A 30 -4.36 -0.11 3.36
N ALA A 31 -5.48 -0.44 2.70
CA ALA A 31 -6.32 0.53 2.03
C ALA A 31 -6.82 1.63 3.01
N GLY A 32 -7.29 1.23 4.19
CA GLY A 32 -7.74 2.18 5.21
C GLY A 32 -6.63 3.08 5.76
N LEU A 33 -5.43 2.52 5.98
CA LEU A 33 -4.26 3.27 6.43
C LEU A 33 -3.76 4.28 5.39
N LEU A 34 -3.86 3.94 4.11
CA LEU A 34 -3.44 4.82 3.01
C LEU A 34 -4.54 5.79 2.55
N GLY A 35 -5.77 5.68 3.07
CA GLY A 35 -6.92 6.42 2.55
C GLY A 35 -7.17 6.08 1.07
N LYS A 36 -7.14 4.79 0.74
CA LYS A 36 -7.40 4.25 -0.60
C LYS A 36 -8.49 3.19 -0.54
N THR A 37 -8.99 2.80 -1.71
CA THR A 37 -9.94 1.70 -1.80
C THR A 37 -9.19 0.35 -1.86
N PRO A 38 -9.77 -0.74 -1.33
CA PRO A 38 -9.18 -2.08 -1.48
C PRO A 38 -8.90 -2.44 -2.94
N VAL A 39 -9.74 -1.98 -3.87
CA VAL A 39 -9.55 -2.18 -5.32
C VAL A 39 -8.29 -1.49 -5.84
N GLN A 40 -7.97 -0.28 -5.36
CA GLN A 40 -6.74 0.41 -5.73
C GLN A 40 -5.50 -0.34 -5.23
N VAL A 41 -5.53 -0.82 -3.99
CA VAL A 41 -4.44 -1.63 -3.43
C VAL A 41 -4.32 -2.96 -4.18
N ASN A 42 -5.43 -3.58 -4.59
CA ASN A 42 -5.43 -4.81 -5.38
C ASN A 42 -4.76 -4.63 -6.74
N ARG A 43 -4.94 -3.48 -7.39
CA ARG A 43 -4.26 -3.18 -8.65
C ARG A 43 -2.75 -3.23 -8.47
N TRP A 44 -2.23 -2.69 -7.38
CA TRP A 44 -0.80 -2.72 -7.07
C TRP A 44 -0.26 -4.08 -6.63
N LEU A 45 -1.11 -5.08 -6.42
CA LEU A 45 -0.70 -6.46 -6.10
C LEU A 45 -0.90 -7.42 -7.27
N THR A 46 -1.47 -6.93 -8.38
CA THR A 46 -1.81 -7.77 -9.53
C THR A 46 -0.94 -7.42 -10.72
N VAL A 47 -0.29 -8.44 -11.29
CA VAL A 47 0.47 -8.34 -12.54
C VAL A 47 -0.50 -8.29 -13.73
N ARG A 48 -1.30 -7.23 -13.83
CA ARG A 48 -2.09 -6.94 -15.04
C ARG A 48 -1.40 -5.84 -15.83
N LYS A 49 -1.46 -5.91 -17.16
CA LYS A 49 -0.92 -4.87 -18.06
C LYS A 49 -1.47 -3.47 -17.76
N ASP A 50 -2.69 -3.38 -17.23
CA ASP A 50 -3.37 -2.11 -16.93
C ASP A 50 -3.26 -1.72 -15.44
N SER A 51 -2.65 -2.57 -14.62
CA SER A 51 -2.38 -2.24 -13.22
C SER A 51 -1.18 -1.30 -13.18
N GLY A 52 -1.44 -0.03 -12.85
CA GLY A 52 -0.36 0.93 -12.60
C GLY A 52 0.50 0.49 -11.41
N ALA A 53 1.81 0.78 -11.48
CA ALA A 53 2.74 0.48 -10.41
C ALA A 53 2.30 1.11 -9.07
N PRO A 54 2.66 0.50 -7.92
CA PRO A 54 2.44 1.09 -6.61
C PRO A 54 3.10 2.48 -6.56
N PRO A 55 2.38 3.50 -6.09
CA PRO A 55 2.95 4.83 -5.96
C PRO A 55 4.00 4.85 -4.86
N PHE A 56 5.03 5.67 -5.03
CA PHE A 56 6.16 5.79 -4.11
C PHE A 56 5.75 5.93 -2.63
N TYR A 57 4.69 6.71 -2.34
CA TYR A 57 4.23 6.91 -0.97
C TYR A 57 3.71 5.62 -0.31
N ALA A 58 3.15 4.68 -1.07
CA ALA A 58 2.63 3.42 -0.54
C ALA A 58 3.78 2.51 -0.10
N ILE A 59 4.87 2.50 -0.87
CA ILE A 59 6.11 1.79 -0.53
C ILE A 59 6.75 2.42 0.71
N GLN A 60 6.90 3.75 0.75
CA GLN A 60 7.47 4.41 1.93
C GLN A 60 6.63 4.17 3.19
N PHE A 61 5.30 4.20 3.05
CA PHE A 61 4.41 3.90 4.17
C PHE A 61 4.70 2.51 4.75
N LEU A 62 4.79 1.47 3.91
CA LEU A 62 5.06 0.12 4.39
C LEU A 62 6.46 -0.01 5.03
N ARG A 63 7.48 0.66 4.47
CA ARG A 63 8.82 0.72 5.08
C ARG A 63 8.74 1.31 6.49
N MET A 64 8.05 2.44 6.66
CA MET A 64 7.88 3.08 7.96
C MET A 64 7.03 2.24 8.91
N TYR A 65 5.94 1.65 8.42
CA TYR A 65 5.07 0.77 9.19
C TYR A 65 5.84 -0.40 9.82
N LEU A 66 6.74 -1.02 9.06
CA LEU A 66 7.59 -2.11 9.53
C LEU A 66 8.64 -1.68 10.56
N MET A 67 9.04 -0.40 10.56
CA MET A 67 9.93 0.16 11.59
C MET A 67 9.20 0.47 12.91
N LEU A 68 7.87 0.59 12.89
CA LEU A 68 7.10 0.85 14.11
C LEU A 68 7.06 -0.41 15.00
N PRO A 69 7.13 -0.24 16.33
CA PRO A 69 6.80 -1.30 17.28
C PRO A 69 5.38 -1.81 17.08
N VAL A 70 5.13 -3.09 17.37
CA VAL A 70 3.81 -3.71 17.21
C VAL A 70 2.72 -2.95 17.97
N SER A 71 3.02 -2.45 19.17
CA SER A 71 2.08 -1.63 19.95
C SER A 71 1.68 -0.35 19.22
N ALA A 72 2.62 0.33 18.56
CA ALA A 72 2.34 1.57 17.84
C ALA A 72 1.49 1.32 16.58
N ARG A 73 1.66 0.18 15.91
CA ARG A 73 0.88 -0.19 14.72
C ARG A 73 -0.61 -0.30 15.01
N ALA A 74 -0.98 -0.81 16.19
CA ALA A 74 -2.37 -1.00 16.61
C ALA A 74 -3.14 0.33 16.78
N HIS A 75 -2.43 1.43 17.01
CA HIS A 75 -3.02 2.76 17.24
C HIS A 75 -3.05 3.64 15.99
N LEU A 76 -2.62 3.12 14.83
CA LEU A 76 -2.64 3.90 13.60
C LEU A 76 -4.09 4.19 13.18
N PRO A 77 -4.42 5.45 12.84
CA PRO A 77 -5.76 5.80 12.42
C PRO A 77 -6.03 5.24 11.02
N ALA A 78 -6.86 4.20 10.94
CA ALA A 78 -7.36 3.70 9.66
C ALA A 78 -8.61 4.50 9.25
N ARG A 79 -8.59 5.08 8.05
CA ARG A 79 -9.76 5.75 7.47
C ARG A 79 -10.60 4.74 6.70
N VAL A 80 -11.83 4.52 7.13
CA VAL A 80 -12.79 3.75 6.34
C VAL A 80 -13.32 4.65 5.22
N ILE A 81 -12.92 4.37 3.98
CA ILE A 81 -13.56 5.00 2.81
C ILE A 81 -14.85 4.24 2.56
N GLU A 82 -15.98 4.80 3.00
CA GLU A 82 -17.30 4.28 2.68
C GLU A 82 -17.57 4.48 1.19
N TYR A 83 -17.91 3.39 0.50
CA TYR A 83 -18.41 3.48 -0.86
C TYR A 83 -19.79 4.13 -0.84
N PRO A 84 -20.10 5.10 -1.72
CA PRO A 84 -21.47 5.52 -1.91
C PRO A 84 -22.27 4.28 -2.34
N LYS A 85 -23.23 3.89 -1.51
CA LYS A 85 -24.17 2.80 -1.80
C LYS A 85 -24.86 3.18 -3.10
N LYS A 86 -24.60 2.44 -4.20
CA LYS A 86 -25.32 2.65 -5.46
C LYS A 86 -26.82 2.64 -5.14
N ALA A 87 -27.51 3.73 -5.46
CA ALA A 87 -28.97 3.74 -5.47
C ALA A 87 -29.41 2.67 -6.49
N ALA A 88 -30.24 1.74 -6.01
CA ALA A 88 -30.80 0.63 -6.77
C ALA A 88 -31.83 1.13 -7.78
#